data_AF-A0A1Y3QC95-F1
#
_entry.id   AF-A0A1Y3QC95-F1
#
_cell.length_a   1.000
_cell.length_b   1.000
_cell.length_c   1.000
_cell.angle_alpha   90.00
_cell.angle_beta   90.00
_cell.angle_gamma   90.00
#
_symmetry.space_group_name_H-M   'P 1'
#
loop_
_entity.id
_entity.type
_entity.pdbx_description
1 polymer ?
#
loop_
_entity_poly.entity_id
_entity_poly.type
_entity_poly.pdbx_seq_one_letter_code
_entity_poly.pdbx_strand_id
1 'polypeptide(L)'
;MNCVRGEWRIRKEDAEVFIGGRLEAYKAEAMDVVKAFVDGKDSEVDGKLQVCTVLDCYVGNEEALRISEVIMRHMNQDDPTRGRAKFQYYFDNKEKKGRYILWGNPAFVGKVLAAVGEAVR
;
A
#
# COMPACT_ATOMS: atom_id res chain seq x y z
N MET A 1 9.64 -4.84 -3.02
CA MET A 1 9.84 -4.31 -1.65
C MET A 1 9.97 -5.46 -0.68
N ASN A 2 10.69 -5.27 0.42
CA ASN A 2 10.69 -6.21 1.54
C ASN A 2 10.56 -5.44 2.86
N CYS A 3 9.72 -5.95 3.77
CA CYS A 3 9.71 -5.50 5.15
C CYS A 3 10.93 -6.13 5.87
N VAL A 4 11.85 -5.30 6.35
CA VAL A 4 13.03 -5.76 7.09
C VAL A 4 12.87 -5.30 8.54
N ARG A 5 12.69 -6.25 9.45
CA ARG A 5 12.54 -5.99 10.91
C ARG A 5 11.41 -5.00 11.26
N GLY A 6 10.30 -5.02 10.52
CA GLY A 6 9.14 -4.16 10.79
C GLY A 6 9.17 -2.79 10.11
N GLU A 7 10.21 -2.53 9.29
CA GLU A 7 10.32 -1.34 8.45
C GLU A 7 10.14 -1.69 6.96
N TRP A 8 9.31 -0.91 6.29
CA TRP A 8 9.14 -0.89 4.84
C TRP A 8 10.27 -0.07 4.20
N ARG A 9 11.01 -0.68 3.28
CA ARG A 9 12.11 -0.01 2.57
C ARG A 9 11.93 -0.13 1.05
N ILE A 10 12.19 0.95 0.32
CA ILE A 10 12.34 0.92 -1.14
C ILE A 10 13.75 0.41 -1.45
N ARG A 11 13.91 -0.70 -2.17
CA ARG A 11 15.19 -1.03 -2.81
C ARG A 11 15.27 -0.34 -4.17
N LYS A 12 16.48 -0.04 -4.64
CA LYS A 12 16.70 0.53 -5.98
C LYS A 12 16.11 -0.37 -7.09
N GLU A 13 16.13 -1.69 -6.88
CA GLU A 13 15.47 -2.70 -7.72
C GLU A 13 13.94 -2.57 -7.71
N ASP A 14 13.33 -2.14 -6.59
CA ASP A 14 11.88 -1.90 -6.49
C ASP A 14 11.44 -0.62 -7.22
N ALA A 15 12.38 0.30 -7.46
CA ALA A 15 12.17 1.45 -8.34
C ALA A 15 12.27 1.07 -9.83
N GLU A 16 12.98 -0.02 -10.18
CA GLU A 16 12.98 -0.59 -11.53
C GLU A 16 11.72 -1.47 -11.78
N VAL A 17 11.14 -2.03 -10.72
CA VAL A 17 9.82 -2.71 -10.74
C VAL A 17 8.67 -1.79 -11.18
N PHE A 18 8.85 -0.46 -11.09
CA PHE A 18 7.95 0.54 -11.69
C PHE A 18 7.91 0.47 -13.24
N ILE A 19 8.81 -0.28 -13.87
CA ILE A 19 8.96 -0.40 -15.33
C ILE A 19 8.61 -1.84 -15.78
N GLY A 20 7.34 -2.22 -15.60
CA GLY A 20 6.61 -3.11 -16.52
C GLY A 20 6.90 -4.62 -16.54
N GLY A 21 8.02 -5.13 -16.03
CA GLY A 21 8.42 -6.54 -16.23
C GLY A 21 7.54 -7.60 -15.53
N ARG A 22 6.82 -7.24 -14.46
CA ARG A 22 6.04 -8.18 -13.61
C ARG A 22 4.64 -7.69 -13.25
N LEU A 23 4.11 -6.69 -13.97
CA LEU A 23 2.87 -6.01 -13.61
C LEU A 23 1.68 -6.97 -13.43
N GLU A 24 1.50 -7.95 -14.31
CA GLU A 24 0.38 -8.90 -14.22
C GLU A 24 0.49 -9.83 -13.01
N ALA A 25 1.70 -10.22 -12.62
CA ALA A 25 1.91 -11.00 -11.40
C ALA A 25 1.55 -10.17 -10.16
N TYR A 26 1.92 -8.88 -10.12
CA TYR A 26 1.54 -7.99 -9.02
C TYR A 26 0.04 -7.70 -8.97
N LYS A 27 -0.62 -7.55 -10.13
CA LYS A 27 -2.08 -7.41 -10.20
C LYS A 27 -2.77 -8.66 -9.66
N ALA A 28 -2.30 -9.85 -10.05
CA ALA A 28 -2.84 -11.11 -9.55
C ALA A 28 -2.63 -11.25 -8.03
N GLU A 29 -1.42 -11.01 -7.54
CA GLU A 29 -1.10 -11.04 -6.12
C GLU A 29 -1.98 -10.05 -5.34
N ALA A 30 -2.09 -8.81 -5.80
CA ALA A 30 -2.95 -7.80 -5.19
C ALA A 30 -4.43 -8.21 -5.13
N MET A 31 -4.95 -8.84 -6.18
CA MET A 31 -6.31 -9.36 -6.20
C MET A 31 -6.49 -10.54 -5.23
N ASP A 32 -5.50 -11.41 -5.13
CA ASP A 32 -5.53 -12.54 -4.19
C ASP A 32 -5.57 -12.04 -2.75
N VAL A 33 -4.82 -10.99 -2.39
CA VAL A 33 -4.88 -10.43 -1.03
C VAL A 33 -6.23 -9.77 -0.74
N VAL A 34 -6.80 -9.02 -1.69
CA VAL A 34 -8.14 -8.43 -1.53
C VAL A 34 -9.19 -9.53 -1.37
N LYS A 35 -9.11 -10.58 -2.18
CA LYS A 35 -10.01 -11.73 -2.10
C LYS A 35 -9.85 -12.46 -0.77
N ALA A 36 -8.63 -12.68 -0.29
CA ALA A 36 -8.37 -13.31 1.00
C ALA A 36 -9.01 -12.52 2.17
N PHE A 37 -8.99 -11.19 2.09
CA PHE A 37 -9.68 -10.34 3.06
C PHE A 37 -11.21 -10.51 3.00
N VAL A 38 -11.80 -10.47 1.81
CA VAL A 38 -13.26 -10.65 1.61
C VAL A 38 -13.73 -12.05 2.03
N ASP A 39 -12.93 -13.07 1.71
CA ASP A 39 -13.18 -14.47 2.10
C ASP A 39 -12.95 -14.72 3.59
N GLY A 40 -12.39 -13.76 4.34
CA GLY A 40 -12.05 -13.91 5.76
C GLY A 40 -10.90 -14.88 6.05
N LYS A 41 -10.05 -15.18 5.07
CA LYS A 41 -8.94 -16.16 5.20
C LYS A 41 -7.68 -15.59 5.84
N ASP A 42 -7.50 -14.27 5.77
CA ASP A 42 -6.36 -13.53 6.36
C ASP A 42 -6.80 -12.58 7.47
N SER A 43 -7.82 -12.97 8.24
CA SER A 43 -8.35 -12.18 9.36
C SER A 43 -7.44 -12.28 10.60
N GLU A 44 -6.20 -11.84 10.48
CA GLU A 44 -5.42 -11.40 11.63
C GLU A 44 -6.01 -10.08 12.14
N VAL A 45 -7.18 -10.15 12.77
CA VAL A 45 -7.83 -8.97 13.33
C VAL A 45 -6.97 -8.46 14.48
N ASP A 46 -6.40 -7.27 14.32
CA ASP A 46 -5.76 -6.54 15.40
C ASP A 46 -6.80 -5.65 16.08
N GLY A 47 -7.56 -6.23 17.02
CA GLY A 47 -8.61 -5.55 17.77
C GLY A 47 -10.03 -5.88 17.30
N LYS A 48 -10.91 -4.85 17.23
CA LYS A 48 -12.35 -5.02 16.94
C LYS A 48 -12.73 -4.70 15.50
N LEU A 49 -11.91 -3.93 14.80
CA LEU A 49 -12.21 -3.37 13.49
C LEU A 49 -11.00 -3.57 12.59
N GLN A 50 -11.24 -4.02 11.37
CA GLN A 50 -10.22 -4.15 10.34
C GLN A 50 -10.78 -3.62 9.03
N VAL A 51 -9.94 -2.95 8.25
CA VAL A 51 -10.26 -2.49 6.90
C VAL A 51 -9.24 -3.03 5.91
N CYS A 52 -9.69 -3.21 4.66
CA CYS A 52 -8.88 -3.33 3.46
C CYS A 52 -9.33 -2.20 2.53
N THR A 53 -8.42 -1.31 2.18
CA THR A 53 -8.72 -0.16 1.33
C THR A 53 -7.90 -0.24 0.06
N VAL A 54 -8.56 -0.12 -1.08
CA VAL A 54 -7.93 0.04 -2.39
C VAL A 54 -8.02 1.51 -2.78
N LEU A 55 -6.87 2.12 -3.05
CA LEU A 55 -6.75 3.49 -3.54
C LEU A 55 -6.12 3.44 -4.94
N ASP A 56 -6.86 3.89 -5.94
CA ASP A 56 -6.35 4.12 -7.28
C ASP A 56 -6.00 5.61 -7.45
N CYS A 57 -4.79 5.87 -7.95
CA CYS A 57 -4.29 7.20 -8.25
C CYS A 57 -3.93 7.28 -9.73
N TYR A 58 -4.61 8.14 -10.48
CA TYR A 58 -4.35 8.35 -11.91
C TYR A 58 -3.30 9.46 -12.09
N VAL A 59 -2.04 9.10 -11.87
CA VAL A 59 -0.92 10.04 -11.73
C VAL A 59 0.32 9.57 -12.49
N GLY A 60 1.27 10.47 -12.68
CA GLY A 60 2.59 10.14 -13.24
C GLY A 60 3.43 9.25 -12.30
N ASN A 61 4.51 8.67 -12.83
CA ASN A 61 5.41 7.80 -12.05
C ASN A 61 6.00 8.55 -10.84
N GLU A 62 6.51 9.77 -11.04
CA GLU A 62 7.10 10.57 -9.96
C GLU A 62 6.10 10.85 -8.83
N GLU A 63 4.85 11.13 -9.16
CA GLU A 63 3.81 11.40 -8.19
C GLU A 63 3.35 10.13 -7.47
N ALA A 64 3.24 9.01 -8.18
CA ALA A 64 3.05 7.70 -7.58
C ALA A 64 4.18 7.33 -6.61
N LEU A 65 5.43 7.70 -6.92
CA LEU A 65 6.56 7.50 -6.01
C LEU A 65 6.39 8.35 -4.74
N ARG A 66 6.05 9.63 -4.86
CA ARG A 66 5.79 10.51 -3.71
C ARG A 66 4.66 9.99 -2.83
N ILE A 67 3.55 9.53 -3.42
CA ILE A 67 2.45 8.89 -2.67
C ILE A 67 2.97 7.67 -1.89
N SER A 68 3.79 6.83 -2.53
CA SER A 68 4.39 5.66 -1.87
C SER A 68 5.25 6.07 -0.68
N GLU A 69 6.07 7.10 -0.83
CA GLU A 69 6.93 7.64 0.24
C GLU A 69 6.11 8.17 1.42
N VAL A 70 5.00 8.87 1.18
CA VAL A 70 4.09 9.35 2.22
C VAL A 70 3.50 8.17 2.99
N ILE A 71 3.01 7.15 2.29
CA ILE A 71 2.46 5.94 2.92
C ILE A 71 3.54 5.25 3.76
N MET A 72 4.72 5.02 3.19
CA MET A 72 5.83 4.36 3.89
C MET A 72 6.30 5.10 5.13
N ARG A 73 6.37 6.44 5.07
CA ARG A 73 6.70 7.25 6.24
C ARG A 73 5.75 6.95 7.40
N HIS A 74 4.46 6.86 7.14
CA HIS A 74 3.48 6.52 8.17
C HIS A 74 3.58 5.05 8.61
N MET A 75 3.80 4.11 7.69
CA MET A 75 3.96 2.69 8.00
C MET A 75 5.20 2.40 8.85
N ASN A 76 6.23 3.26 8.79
CA ASN A 76 7.49 3.11 9.52
C ASN A 76 7.58 3.96 10.78
N GLN A 77 6.66 4.91 10.98
CA GLN A 77 6.59 5.66 12.21
C GLN A 77 6.24 4.74 13.38
N ASP A 78 6.82 5.05 14.54
CA ASP A 78 6.42 4.43 15.80
C ASP A 78 5.06 5.00 16.22
N ASP A 79 4.00 4.40 15.67
CA ASP A 79 2.62 4.76 15.90
C ASP A 79 1.89 3.58 16.56
N PRO A 80 1.41 3.71 17.82
CA PRO A 80 0.73 2.63 18.51
C PRO A 80 -0.58 2.21 17.84
N THR A 81 -1.16 3.06 16.98
CA THR A 81 -2.37 2.74 16.21
C THR A 81 -2.08 1.96 14.94
N ARG A 82 -0.82 1.88 14.50
CA ARG A 82 -0.39 1.12 13.32
C ARG A 82 -0.74 -0.36 13.45
N GLY A 83 -0.50 -0.93 14.63
CA GLY A 83 -0.73 -2.35 14.89
C GLY A 83 -0.07 -3.25 13.83
N ARG A 84 -0.84 -4.23 13.35
CA ARG A 84 -0.45 -5.15 12.25
C ARG A 84 -0.76 -4.64 10.84
N ALA A 85 -0.74 -3.33 10.62
CA ALA A 85 -1.03 -2.77 9.30
C ALA A 85 -0.10 -3.34 8.20
N LYS A 86 -0.67 -3.60 7.03
CA LYS A 86 0.04 -4.08 5.84
C LYS A 86 -0.20 -3.13 4.67
N PHE A 87 0.72 -3.16 3.72
CA PHE A 87 0.67 -2.30 2.55
C PHE A 87 1.20 -3.05 1.33
N GLN A 88 0.55 -2.86 0.18
CA GLN A 88 0.98 -3.35 -1.12
C GLN A 88 0.66 -2.28 -2.17
N TYR A 89 1.45 -2.23 -3.24
CA TYR A 89 1.18 -1.33 -4.34
C TYR A 89 1.75 -1.85 -5.65
N TYR A 90 1.25 -1.29 -6.76
CA TYR A 90 1.86 -1.41 -8.07
C TYR A 90 1.54 -0.17 -8.90
N PHE A 91 2.32 0.06 -9.96
CA PHE A 91 2.07 1.13 -10.91
C PHE A 91 1.92 0.57 -12.33
N ASP A 92 0.79 0.86 -12.96
CA ASP A 92 0.56 0.58 -14.36
C ASP A 92 0.96 1.81 -15.20
N ASN A 93 2.11 1.74 -15.85
CA ASN A 93 2.62 2.84 -16.67
C ASN A 93 1.79 3.07 -17.96
N LYS A 94 1.07 2.04 -18.45
CA LYS A 94 0.18 2.20 -19.62
C LYS A 94 -1.07 2.97 -19.24
N GLU A 95 -1.64 2.67 -18.08
CA GLU A 95 -2.84 3.33 -17.56
C GLU A 95 -2.54 4.61 -16.76
N LYS A 96 -1.25 4.91 -16.51
CA LYS A 96 -0.81 5.97 -15.58
C LYS A 96 -1.53 5.85 -14.24
N LYS A 97 -1.56 4.65 -13.69
CA LYS A 97 -2.36 4.30 -12.51
C LYS A 97 -1.50 3.62 -11.45
N GLY A 98 -1.32 4.29 -10.30
CA GLY A 98 -0.83 3.67 -9.09
C GLY A 98 -1.99 3.06 -8.32
N ARG A 99 -1.90 1.78 -7.95
CA ARG A 99 -2.84 1.15 -7.00
C ARG A 99 -2.13 0.89 -5.70
N TYR A 100 -2.74 1.30 -4.61
CA TYR A 100 -2.28 1.11 -3.25
C TYR A 100 -3.34 0.34 -2.48
N ILE A 101 -2.92 -0.70 -1.78
CA ILE A 101 -3.80 -1.50 -0.95
C ILE A 101 -3.28 -1.49 0.47
N LEU A 102 -4.13 -1.04 1.39
CA LEU A 102 -3.81 -0.81 2.80
C LEU A 102 -4.72 -1.68 3.66
N TRP A 103 -4.12 -2.39 4.62
CA TRP A 103 -4.85 -3.17 5.61
C TRP A 103 -4.48 -2.70 7.00
N GLY A 104 -5.44 -2.73 7.92
CA GLY A 104 -5.19 -2.47 9.33
C GLY A 104 -6.39 -1.93 10.07
N ASN A 105 -6.13 -1.24 11.18
CA ASN A 105 -7.15 -0.54 11.94
C ASN A 105 -7.65 0.69 11.14
N PRO A 106 -8.98 0.92 11.06
CA PRO A 106 -9.54 2.07 10.34
C PRO A 106 -8.98 3.43 10.77
N ALA A 107 -8.64 3.63 12.06
CA ALA A 107 -8.09 4.89 12.54
C ALA A 107 -6.72 5.20 11.91
N PHE A 108 -5.84 4.19 11.84
CA PHE A 108 -4.53 4.34 11.23
C PHE A 108 -4.62 4.43 9.71
N VAL A 109 -5.39 3.55 9.07
CA VAL A 109 -5.56 3.59 7.60
C VAL A 109 -6.18 4.92 7.16
N GLY A 110 -7.18 5.44 7.89
CA GLY A 110 -7.77 6.76 7.64
C GLY A 110 -6.76 7.91 7.75
N LYS A 111 -5.89 7.88 8.77
CA LYS A 111 -4.79 8.86 8.92
C LYS A 111 -3.84 8.82 7.71
N VAL A 112 -3.45 7.63 7.25
CA VAL A 112 -2.59 7.47 6.07
C VAL A 112 -3.27 8.05 4.81
N LEU A 113 -4.55 7.74 4.59
CA LEU A 113 -5.29 8.24 3.43
C LEU A 113 -5.46 9.77 3.46
N ALA A 114 -5.69 10.35 4.63
CA ALA A 114 -5.74 11.80 4.79
C ALA A 114 -4.40 12.45 4.39
N ALA A 115 -3.28 11.90 4.87
CA ALA A 115 -1.95 12.40 4.52
C ALA A 115 -1.62 12.27 3.02
N VAL A 116 -2.07 11.19 2.37
CA VAL A 116 -1.96 11.04 0.91
C VAL A 116 -2.77 12.12 0.20
N GLY A 117 -4.02 12.36 0.62
CA GLY A 117 -4.87 13.40 0.06
C GLY A 117 -4.29 14.82 0.19
N GLU A 118 -3.54 15.09 1.26
CA GLU A 118 -2.83 16.36 1.46
C GLU A 118 -1.58 16.49 0.56
N ALA A 119 -0.88 15.38 0.29
CA ALA A 119 0.37 15.38 -0.48
C ALA A 119 0.17 15.52 -2.00
N VAL A 120 -1.05 15.27 -2.50
CA VAL A 120 -1.41 15.28 -3.94
C VAL A 120 -2.28 16.50 -4.30
N ARG A 121 -2.48 17.43 -3.35
CA ARG A 121 -3.21 18.69 -3.56
C ARG A 121 -2.42 19.73 -4.32
#